data_AF-A0A167FAA4-F1
#
_entry.id   AF-A0A167FAA4-F1
#
_cell.length_a   1.000
_cell.length_b   1.000
_cell.length_c   1.000
_cell.angle_alpha   90.00
_cell.angle_beta   90.00
_cell.angle_gamma   90.00
#
_symmetry.space_group_name_H-M   'P 1'
#
loop_
_entity.id
_entity.type
_entity.pdbx_description
1 polymer ?
#
loop_
_entity_poly.entity_id
_entity_poly.type
_entity_poly.pdbx_seq_one_letter_code
_entity_poly.pdbx_strand_id
1 'polypeptide(L)'
;MRLSILEAAILLSVFSVGSGADSTLSPADDPFYSPPSGYESSTPGTILKSRSVPSPLVGLTYEKAYQLLYRTTSATGGAEADVTTIIVPKGTPKDILLSYQVPEDANWVNCAPSYGLLTSNSSSNADFQTILDLGWYLSVPDYEGPASSFTAGIKSGYSTLDSVRAVLGSNNDSGIPDSVKIGLWGYSGGSIASVSRIFQ
;
A
#
# COMPACT_ATOMS: atom_id res chain seq x y z
N MET A 1 -42.84 -35.50 -52.00
CA MET A 1 -41.92 -36.26 -51.12
C MET A 1 -40.68 -35.39 -50.93
N ARG A 2 -40.25 -35.21 -49.68
CA ARG A 2 -39.66 -33.98 -49.12
C ARG A 2 -38.28 -33.60 -49.67
N LEU A 3 -38.09 -32.33 -50.02
CA LEU A 3 -36.79 -31.67 -50.20
C LEU A 3 -36.19 -31.40 -48.81
N SER A 4 -35.00 -31.93 -48.55
CA SER A 4 -34.21 -31.66 -47.34
C SER A 4 -33.15 -30.59 -47.64
N ILE A 5 -33.32 -29.41 -47.05
CA ILE A 5 -32.34 -28.32 -47.07
C ILE A 5 -31.33 -28.57 -45.95
N LEU A 6 -30.05 -28.55 -46.29
CA LEU A 6 -28.92 -28.70 -45.38
C LEU A 6 -28.61 -27.31 -44.79
N GLU A 7 -28.88 -27.10 -43.50
CA GLU A 7 -28.47 -25.86 -42.81
C GLU A 7 -27.01 -25.98 -42.35
N ALA A 8 -26.15 -25.14 -42.91
CA ALA A 8 -24.77 -24.99 -42.46
C ALA A 8 -24.75 -23.98 -41.28
N ALA A 9 -24.52 -24.46 -40.06
CA ALA A 9 -24.31 -23.61 -38.90
C ALA A 9 -22.91 -22.98 -38.94
N ILE A 10 -22.83 -21.66 -39.13
CA ILE A 10 -21.60 -20.89 -38.99
C ILE A 10 -21.43 -20.55 -37.50
N LEU A 11 -20.49 -21.22 -36.83
CA LEU A 11 -20.05 -20.86 -35.48
C LEU A 11 -19.20 -19.57 -35.56
N LEU A 12 -19.79 -18.43 -35.23
CA LEU A 12 -19.03 -17.22 -34.89
C LEU A 12 -18.42 -17.41 -33.49
N SER A 13 -17.11 -17.64 -33.44
CA SER A 13 -16.34 -17.51 -32.21
C SER A 13 -16.17 -16.03 -31.89
N VAL A 14 -16.90 -15.56 -30.88
CA VAL A 14 -16.70 -14.22 -30.32
C VAL A 14 -15.46 -14.28 -29.44
N PHE A 15 -14.31 -13.87 -29.97
CA PHE A 15 -13.15 -13.58 -29.14
C PHE A 15 -13.43 -12.27 -28.41
N SER A 16 -13.80 -12.35 -27.13
CA SER A 16 -13.75 -11.20 -26.24
C SER A 16 -12.29 -10.78 -26.09
N VAL A 17 -11.89 -9.73 -26.81
CA VAL A 17 -10.70 -8.96 -26.46
C VAL A 17 -11.05 -8.23 -25.17
N GLY A 18 -10.69 -8.81 -24.04
CA GLY A 18 -10.76 -8.13 -22.75
C GLY A 18 -9.79 -6.96 -22.78
N SER A 19 -10.27 -5.77 -23.13
CA SER A 19 -9.56 -4.53 -22.88
C SER A 19 -9.69 -4.19 -21.40
N GLY A 20 -8.99 -4.94 -20.55
CA GLY A 20 -8.92 -4.68 -19.12
C GLY A 20 -8.06 -3.47 -18.85
N ALA A 21 -8.64 -2.27 -18.93
CA ALA A 21 -8.18 -1.20 -18.07
C ALA A 21 -8.58 -1.64 -16.66
N ASP A 22 -7.66 -2.27 -15.94
CA ASP A 22 -7.90 -2.67 -14.55
C ASP A 22 -8.10 -1.38 -13.77
N SER A 23 -9.36 -0.98 -13.57
CA SER A 23 -9.69 0.19 -12.79
C SER A 23 -9.17 -0.04 -11.39
N THR A 24 -8.31 0.84 -10.87
CA THR A 24 -7.83 0.78 -9.49
C THR A 24 -9.03 0.70 -8.56
N LEU A 25 -9.25 -0.47 -7.96
CA LEU A 25 -10.35 -0.67 -7.03
C LEU A 25 -10.13 0.19 -5.78
N SER A 26 -11.21 0.73 -5.25
CA SER A 26 -11.16 1.47 -3.99
C SER A 26 -10.82 0.52 -2.84
N PRO A 27 -10.14 0.97 -1.77
CA PRO A 27 -9.85 0.14 -0.61
C PRO A 27 -11.06 -0.63 -0.05
N ALA A 28 -12.25 -0.02 -0.07
CA ALA A 28 -13.48 -0.66 0.37
C ALA A 28 -13.91 -1.86 -0.51
N ASP A 29 -13.52 -1.85 -1.79
CA ASP A 29 -13.93 -2.86 -2.78
C ASP A 29 -12.77 -3.81 -3.17
N ASP A 30 -11.55 -3.55 -2.70
CA ASP A 30 -10.34 -4.24 -3.13
C ASP A 30 -10.00 -5.41 -2.17
N PRO A 31 -10.05 -6.68 -2.63
CA PRO A 31 -9.72 -7.85 -1.80
C PRO A 31 -8.29 -7.86 -1.25
N PHE A 32 -7.39 -7.01 -1.77
CA PHE A 32 -6.06 -6.85 -1.21
C PHE A 32 -6.09 -6.36 0.25
N TYR A 33 -7.04 -5.50 0.62
CA TYR A 33 -7.18 -4.96 1.99
C TYR A 33 -7.80 -5.96 2.97
N SER A 34 -8.32 -7.09 2.48
CA SER A 34 -8.84 -8.16 3.34
C SER A 34 -7.72 -9.13 3.74
N PRO A 35 -7.37 -9.31 5.02
CA PRO A 35 -6.34 -10.25 5.43
C PRO A 35 -6.79 -11.72 5.24
N PRO A 36 -5.84 -12.66 5.04
CA PRO A 36 -6.15 -14.08 4.96
C PRO A 36 -6.60 -14.63 6.32
N SER A 37 -7.39 -15.70 6.34
CA SER A 37 -7.82 -16.34 7.60
C SER A 37 -6.62 -16.79 8.45
N GLY A 38 -6.66 -16.53 9.76
CA GLY A 38 -5.62 -16.95 10.71
C GLY A 38 -4.44 -15.99 10.83
N TYR A 39 -4.46 -14.87 10.10
CA TYR A 39 -3.44 -13.82 10.20
C TYR A 39 -3.28 -13.27 11.61
N GLU A 40 -4.32 -13.37 12.45
CA GLU A 40 -4.34 -12.88 13.83
C GLU A 40 -3.27 -13.53 14.70
N SER A 41 -2.87 -14.75 14.36
CA SER A 41 -1.82 -15.51 15.03
C SER A 41 -0.40 -15.12 14.63
N SER A 42 -0.24 -14.35 13.55
CA SER A 42 1.06 -13.85 13.10
C SER A 42 1.55 -12.68 13.97
N THR A 43 2.86 -12.45 13.95
CA THR A 43 3.50 -11.38 14.72
C THR A 43 3.30 -10.01 14.06
N PRO A 44 3.20 -8.92 14.84
CA PRO A 44 3.18 -7.57 14.27
C PRO A 44 4.36 -7.31 13.32
N GLY A 45 4.07 -6.75 12.15
CA GLY A 45 5.00 -6.55 11.05
C GLY A 45 5.12 -7.72 10.06
N THR A 46 4.46 -8.85 10.28
CA THR A 46 4.44 -9.94 9.30
C THR A 46 3.73 -9.51 8.01
N ILE A 47 4.39 -9.69 6.87
CA ILE A 47 3.80 -9.48 5.54
C ILE A 47 2.77 -10.59 5.27
N LEU A 48 1.52 -10.19 5.02
CA LEU A 48 0.38 -11.07 4.75
C LEU A 48 0.11 -11.20 3.24
N LYS A 49 0.25 -10.09 2.51
CA LYS A 49 0.15 -10.02 1.04
C LYS A 49 1.14 -9.00 0.51
N SER A 50 1.58 -9.20 -0.73
CA SER A 50 2.40 -8.26 -1.49
C SER A 50 1.86 -8.14 -2.91
N ARG A 51 1.87 -6.94 -3.48
CA ARG A 51 1.56 -6.71 -4.90
C ARG A 51 2.34 -5.51 -5.43
N SER A 52 2.74 -5.55 -6.70
CA SER A 52 3.07 -4.31 -7.41
C SER A 52 1.88 -3.36 -7.37
N VAL A 53 2.14 -2.05 -7.35
CA VAL A 53 1.05 -1.06 -7.44
C VAL A 53 0.21 -1.31 -8.70
N PRO A 54 -1.14 -1.32 -8.60
CA PRO A 54 -2.01 -1.69 -9.72
C PRO A 54 -2.06 -0.61 -10.81
N SER A 55 -1.60 0.59 -10.51
CA SER A 55 -1.43 1.69 -11.48
C SER A 55 -0.11 2.44 -11.22
N PRO A 56 0.40 3.17 -12.22
CA PRO A 56 1.56 4.04 -12.02
C PRO A 56 1.29 5.13 -10.98
N LEU A 57 2.30 5.45 -10.16
CA LEU A 57 2.25 6.59 -9.24
C LEU A 57 2.53 7.89 -10.01
N VAL A 58 1.47 8.46 -10.57
CA VAL A 58 1.56 9.64 -11.44
C VAL A 58 2.24 10.81 -10.72
N GLY A 59 3.19 11.44 -11.40
CA GLY A 59 3.96 12.57 -10.86
C GLY A 59 5.22 12.16 -10.09
N LEU A 60 5.49 10.85 -9.94
CA LEU A 60 6.71 10.34 -9.32
C LEU A 60 7.60 9.63 -10.34
N THR A 61 8.92 9.81 -10.22
CA THR A 61 9.94 9.04 -10.92
C THR A 61 10.59 8.06 -9.96
N TYR A 62 10.37 6.77 -10.18
CA TYR A 62 10.82 5.68 -9.30
C TYR A 62 11.24 4.45 -10.12
N GLU A 63 11.94 3.51 -9.47
CA GLU A 63 12.36 2.24 -10.06
C GLU A 63 11.24 1.20 -10.00
N LYS A 64 10.72 0.96 -8.78
CA LYS A 64 9.61 0.04 -8.51
C LYS A 64 8.80 0.53 -7.33
N ALA A 65 7.52 0.19 -7.33
CA ALA A 65 6.62 0.46 -6.21
C ALA A 65 5.67 -0.72 -5.99
N TYR A 66 5.41 -1.03 -4.73
CA TYR A 66 4.56 -2.14 -4.34
C TYR A 66 3.86 -1.85 -3.01
N GLN A 67 2.74 -2.51 -2.80
CA GLN A 67 1.97 -2.45 -1.57
C GLN A 67 2.15 -3.75 -0.79
N LEU A 68 2.31 -3.62 0.52
CA LEU A 68 2.30 -4.73 1.46
C LEU A 68 1.06 -4.61 2.34
N LEU A 69 0.27 -5.68 2.42
CA LEU A 69 -0.64 -5.88 3.54
C LEU A 69 0.15 -6.54 4.66
N TYR A 70 0.18 -5.95 5.84
CA TYR A 70 0.92 -6.47 6.98
C TYR A 70 0.04 -6.56 8.22
N ARG A 71 0.39 -7.48 9.13
CA ARG A 71 -0.27 -7.61 10.42
C ARG A 71 0.21 -6.49 11.35
N THR A 72 -0.73 -5.78 11.98
CA THR A 72 -0.49 -4.74 12.99
C THR A 72 -1.34 -4.98 14.24
N THR A 73 -1.41 -4.00 15.14
CA THR A 73 -2.18 -4.03 16.37
C THR A 73 -3.19 -2.87 16.40
N SER A 74 -4.44 -3.16 16.75
CA SER A 74 -5.50 -2.16 16.86
C SER A 74 -5.31 -1.28 18.11
N ALA A 75 -6.08 -0.19 18.21
CA ALA A 75 -6.06 0.70 19.38
C ALA A 75 -6.38 -0.02 20.71
N THR A 76 -7.10 -1.15 20.66
CA THR A 76 -7.49 -1.95 21.83
C THR A 76 -6.57 -3.15 22.08
N GLY A 77 -5.49 -3.30 21.32
CA GLY A 77 -4.53 -4.41 21.45
C GLY A 77 -4.89 -5.67 20.65
N GLY A 78 -5.96 -5.64 19.86
CA GLY A 78 -6.35 -6.76 18.99
C GLY A 78 -5.47 -6.86 17.74
N ALA A 79 -5.49 -8.01 17.07
CA ALA A 79 -4.87 -8.15 15.76
C ALA A 79 -5.66 -7.39 14.70
N GLU A 80 -4.96 -6.70 13.81
CA GLU A 80 -5.52 -5.98 12.67
C GLU A 80 -4.54 -6.09 11.50
N ALA A 81 -4.97 -5.79 10.27
CA ALA A 81 -4.11 -5.73 9.11
C ALA A 81 -4.20 -4.35 8.47
N ASP A 82 -3.08 -3.90 7.90
CA ASP A 82 -2.96 -2.57 7.36
C ASP A 82 -2.04 -2.55 6.14
N VAL A 83 -2.05 -1.47 5.37
CA VAL A 83 -1.30 -1.36 4.12
C VAL A 83 -0.17 -0.34 4.22
N THR A 84 0.97 -0.64 3.59
CA THR A 84 2.01 0.34 3.30
C THR A 84 2.41 0.25 1.84
N THR A 85 2.63 1.41 1.22
CA THR A 85 3.25 1.48 -0.11
C THR A 85 4.73 1.71 0.04
N ILE A 86 5.56 0.93 -0.66
CA ILE A 86 7.00 1.10 -0.74
C ILE A 86 7.35 1.62 -2.12
N ILE A 87 8.20 2.64 -2.18
CA ILE A 87 8.67 3.26 -3.41
C ILE A 87 10.20 3.24 -3.39
N VAL A 88 10.78 2.57 -4.38
CA VAL A 88 12.23 2.41 -4.53
C VAL A 88 12.75 3.47 -5.51
N PRO A 89 13.77 4.26 -5.14
CA PRO A 89 14.31 5.30 -6.00
C PRO A 89 15.06 4.70 -7.20
N LYS A 90 15.16 5.48 -8.29
CA LYS A 90 16.01 5.11 -9.43
C LYS A 90 17.50 5.21 -9.08
N GLY A 91 18.33 4.55 -9.87
CA GLY A 91 19.78 4.56 -9.70
C GLY A 91 20.22 3.64 -8.57
N THR A 92 21.31 4.01 -7.88
CA THR A 92 21.80 3.27 -6.71
C THR A 92 21.20 3.89 -5.45
N PRO A 93 20.29 3.19 -4.74
CA PRO A 93 19.72 3.70 -3.51
C PRO A 93 20.81 3.93 -2.45
N LYS A 94 20.58 4.90 -1.58
CA LYS A 94 21.29 5.05 -0.32
C LYS A 94 20.59 4.19 0.72
N ASP A 95 21.35 3.71 1.71
CA ASP A 95 20.85 2.90 2.82
C ASP A 95 20.07 3.76 3.84
N ILE A 96 19.06 4.49 3.37
CA ILE A 96 18.13 5.31 4.15
C ILE A 96 16.71 4.98 3.71
N LEU A 97 15.88 4.60 4.69
CA LEU A 97 14.45 4.42 4.56
C LEU A 97 13.76 5.55 5.31
N LEU A 98 12.91 6.32 4.61
CA LEU A 98 12.02 7.27 5.23
C LEU A 98 10.60 6.69 5.25
N SER A 99 10.03 6.53 6.45
CA SER A 99 8.59 6.31 6.61
C SER A 99 7.90 7.67 6.66
N TYR A 100 7.01 7.93 5.70
CA TYR A 100 6.32 9.20 5.55
C TYR A 100 4.84 9.06 5.86
N GLN A 101 4.39 9.73 6.91
CA GLN A 101 3.01 9.74 7.37
C GLN A 101 2.26 10.88 6.68
N VAL A 102 1.49 10.56 5.64
CA VAL A 102 0.63 11.51 4.91
C VAL A 102 -0.50 11.98 5.81
N PRO A 103 -0.81 13.28 5.92
CA PRO A 103 -2.00 13.74 6.64
C PRO A 103 -3.27 13.33 5.88
N GLU A 104 -3.76 12.12 6.16
CA GLU A 104 -5.02 11.58 5.60
C GLU A 104 -6.21 12.44 6.04
N ASP A 105 -6.25 12.83 7.33
CA ASP A 105 -7.21 13.78 7.91
C ASP A 105 -8.69 13.45 7.57
N ALA A 106 -9.02 12.15 7.48
CA ALA A 106 -10.31 11.65 7.03
C ALA A 106 -10.71 10.35 7.73
N ASN A 107 -12.01 10.07 7.81
CA ASN A 107 -12.54 8.88 8.49
C ASN A 107 -13.21 7.89 7.52
N TRP A 108 -12.68 7.76 6.30
CA TRP A 108 -13.19 6.85 5.29
C TRP A 108 -12.06 6.09 4.60
N VAL A 109 -12.16 4.76 4.53
CA VAL A 109 -11.06 3.89 4.06
C VAL A 109 -10.58 4.20 2.64
N ASN A 110 -11.43 4.80 1.81
CA ASN A 110 -11.04 5.22 0.45
C ASN A 110 -10.20 6.50 0.42
N CYS A 111 -9.94 7.12 1.57
CA CYS A 111 -8.98 8.20 1.75
C CYS A 111 -7.57 7.70 2.08
N ALA A 112 -7.40 6.39 2.28
CA ALA A 112 -6.12 5.78 2.65
C ALA A 112 -4.97 6.23 1.72
N PRO A 113 -3.80 6.61 2.28
CA PRO A 113 -2.64 7.07 1.52
C PRO A 113 -2.23 6.14 0.37
N SER A 114 -2.29 4.82 0.59
CA SER A 114 -1.94 3.82 -0.40
C SER A 114 -2.82 3.88 -1.65
N TYR A 115 -4.09 4.26 -1.52
CA TYR A 115 -4.98 4.50 -2.65
C TYR A 115 -4.86 5.91 -3.22
N GLY A 116 -4.70 6.93 -2.37
CA GLY A 116 -4.48 8.31 -2.81
C GLY A 116 -3.27 8.48 -3.74
N LEU A 117 -2.22 7.65 -3.53
CA LEU A 117 -1.06 7.51 -4.40
C LEU A 117 -1.42 7.01 -5.81
N LEU A 118 -2.40 6.11 -5.94
CA LEU A 118 -2.82 5.49 -7.21
C LEU A 118 -3.73 6.40 -8.04
N THR A 119 -4.48 7.29 -7.39
CA THR A 119 -5.47 8.16 -8.05
C THR A 119 -4.95 9.57 -8.30
N SER A 120 -3.64 9.82 -8.18
CA SER A 120 -3.02 11.15 -8.32
C SER A 120 -3.54 12.22 -7.36
N ASN A 121 -4.13 11.80 -6.23
CA ASN A 121 -4.72 12.71 -5.23
C ASN A 121 -3.80 12.95 -4.03
N SER A 122 -2.53 12.52 -4.10
CA SER A 122 -1.59 12.75 -3.01
C SER A 122 -1.11 14.20 -3.00
N SER A 123 -1.37 14.88 -1.89
CA SER A 123 -0.87 16.22 -1.60
C SER A 123 0.65 16.26 -1.32
N SER A 124 1.29 15.09 -1.15
CA SER A 124 2.69 14.96 -0.71
C SER A 124 3.67 14.60 -1.84
N ASN A 125 3.22 14.60 -3.10
CA ASN A 125 4.04 14.18 -4.25
C ASN A 125 5.36 14.97 -4.40
N ALA A 126 5.37 16.27 -4.10
CA ALA A 126 6.59 17.07 -4.17
C ALA A 126 7.64 16.62 -3.13
N ASP A 127 7.20 16.31 -1.91
CA ASP A 127 8.07 15.79 -0.86
C ASP A 127 8.57 14.40 -1.23
N PHE A 128 7.68 13.53 -1.73
CA PHE A 128 8.04 12.19 -2.20
C PHE A 128 9.10 12.23 -3.29
N GLN A 129 8.93 13.09 -4.30
CA GLN A 129 9.93 13.21 -5.37
C GLN A 129 11.27 13.70 -4.80
N THR A 130 11.26 14.67 -3.89
CA THR A 130 12.48 15.15 -3.23
C THR A 130 13.21 14.02 -2.48
N ILE A 131 12.47 13.17 -1.76
CA ILE A 131 13.02 12.02 -1.03
C ILE A 131 13.63 10.99 -2.00
N LEU A 132 12.92 10.68 -3.10
CA LEU A 132 13.39 9.74 -4.11
C LEU A 132 14.62 10.27 -4.85
N ASP A 133 14.69 11.57 -5.14
CA ASP A 133 15.85 12.23 -5.77
C ASP A 133 17.10 12.22 -4.86
N LEU A 134 16.91 12.19 -3.54
CA LEU A 134 18.00 11.96 -2.59
C LEU A 134 18.55 10.53 -2.63
N GLY A 135 17.87 9.63 -3.34
CA GLY A 135 18.17 8.21 -3.43
C GLY A 135 17.67 7.42 -2.22
N TRP A 136 16.68 7.90 -1.48
CA TRP A 136 16.18 7.23 -0.28
C TRP A 136 14.99 6.32 -0.62
N TYR A 137 14.90 5.20 0.08
CA TYR A 137 13.68 4.38 0.06
C TYR A 137 12.57 5.11 0.78
N LEU A 138 11.34 5.01 0.27
CA LEU A 138 10.17 5.65 0.83
C LEU A 138 9.11 4.60 1.18
N SER A 139 8.60 4.65 2.41
CA SER A 139 7.44 3.89 2.87
C SER A 139 6.32 4.86 3.23
N VAL A 140 5.10 4.62 2.74
CA VAL A 140 3.91 5.42 3.00
C VAL A 140 2.84 4.50 3.61
N PRO A 141 2.69 4.45 4.95
CA PRO A 141 1.71 3.61 5.61
C PRO A 141 0.34 4.26 5.74
N ASP A 142 -0.71 3.44 5.69
CA ASP A 142 -2.09 3.83 5.96
C ASP A 142 -2.36 3.84 7.47
N TYR A 143 -1.67 4.72 8.20
CA TYR A 143 -1.59 4.62 9.66
C TYR A 143 -2.93 4.71 10.40
N GLU A 144 -4.00 5.19 9.76
CA GLU A 144 -5.34 5.25 10.34
C GLU A 144 -6.07 3.89 10.31
N GLY A 145 -5.56 2.95 9.52
CA GLY A 145 -6.01 1.57 9.41
C GLY A 145 -7.35 1.39 8.69
N PRO A 146 -7.87 0.14 8.69
CA PRO A 146 -9.07 -0.21 7.92
C PRO A 146 -10.35 0.49 8.41
N ALA A 147 -10.34 1.01 9.65
CA ALA A 147 -11.44 1.79 10.21
C ALA A 147 -11.29 3.31 9.99
N SER A 148 -10.21 3.78 9.33
CA SER A 148 -9.84 5.20 9.18
C SER A 148 -10.00 5.97 10.48
N SER A 149 -9.29 5.49 11.51
CA SER A 149 -9.37 6.03 12.87
C SER A 149 -8.54 7.31 13.02
N PHE A 150 -8.93 8.38 12.31
CA PHE A 150 -8.28 9.68 12.40
C PHE A 150 -8.14 10.11 13.86
N THR A 151 -6.96 10.63 14.21
CA THR A 151 -6.53 11.03 15.57
C THR A 151 -6.30 9.92 16.60
N ALA A 152 -6.49 8.64 16.25
CA ALA A 152 -6.24 7.52 17.16
C ALA A 152 -4.73 7.19 17.29
N GLY A 153 -3.98 8.02 18.02
CA GLY A 153 -2.52 7.95 18.08
C GLY A 153 -1.91 6.60 18.47
N ILE A 154 -2.54 5.83 19.39
CA ILE A 154 -2.05 4.48 19.73
C ILE A 154 -2.06 3.56 18.51
N LYS A 155 -3.18 3.54 17.77
CA LYS A 155 -3.32 2.79 16.52
C LYS A 155 -2.34 3.31 15.47
N SER A 156 -2.26 4.62 15.28
CA SER A 156 -1.32 5.23 14.31
C SER A 156 0.14 4.88 14.59
N GLY A 157 0.53 4.83 15.86
CA GLY A 157 1.84 4.35 16.30
C GLY A 157 2.08 2.90 15.92
N TYR A 158 1.14 1.99 16.25
CA TYR A 158 1.28 0.57 15.90
C TYR A 158 1.43 0.36 14.40
N SER A 159 0.51 0.91 13.59
CA SER A 159 0.60 0.83 12.14
C SER A 159 1.91 1.37 11.61
N THR A 160 2.36 2.54 12.07
CA THR A 160 3.60 3.14 11.57
C THR A 160 4.83 2.28 11.90
N LEU A 161 4.95 1.75 13.12
CA LEU A 161 6.11 0.93 13.49
C LEU A 161 6.04 -0.48 12.88
N ASP A 162 4.85 -1.07 12.79
CA ASP A 162 4.65 -2.38 12.18
C ASP A 162 4.81 -2.33 10.66
N SER A 163 4.50 -1.20 10.01
CA SER A 163 4.81 -1.01 8.58
C SER A 163 6.31 -1.00 8.35
N VAL A 164 7.09 -0.32 9.20
CA VAL A 164 8.56 -0.33 9.12
C VAL A 164 9.08 -1.76 9.28
N ARG A 165 8.56 -2.53 10.24
CA ARG A 165 8.92 -3.96 10.39
C ARG A 165 8.60 -4.77 9.13
N ALA A 166 7.44 -4.54 8.51
CA ALA A 166 7.06 -5.20 7.26
C ALA A 166 7.97 -4.82 6.10
N VAL A 167 8.34 -3.55 5.98
CA VAL A 167 9.25 -3.03 4.94
C VAL A 167 10.65 -3.65 5.08
N LEU A 168 11.16 -3.80 6.30
CA LEU A 168 12.43 -4.49 6.54
C LEU A 168 12.33 -5.98 6.21
N GLY A 169 11.17 -6.60 6.47
CA GLY A 169 10.90 -7.99 6.11
C GLY A 169 10.73 -8.23 4.61
N SER A 170 10.62 -7.19 3.77
CA SER A 170 10.43 -7.32 2.32
C SER A 170 11.74 -7.25 1.54
N ASN A 171 12.90 -7.34 2.21
CA ASN A 171 14.24 -7.14 1.63
C ASN A 171 14.50 -7.87 0.30
N ASN A 172 14.03 -9.11 0.15
CA ASN A 172 14.15 -9.88 -1.09
C ASN A 172 13.43 -9.23 -2.29
N ASP A 173 12.34 -8.51 -2.03
CA ASP A 173 11.53 -7.83 -3.03
C ASP A 173 11.95 -6.34 -3.18
N SER A 174 12.21 -5.62 -2.08
CA SER A 174 12.66 -4.21 -2.12
C SER A 174 14.09 -4.06 -2.61
N GLY A 175 14.98 -4.96 -2.19
CA GLY A 175 16.41 -4.69 -2.13
C GLY A 175 16.80 -3.68 -1.03
N ILE A 176 15.96 -3.49 0.01
CA ILE A 176 16.30 -2.67 1.18
C ILE A 176 17.24 -3.52 2.06
N PRO A 177 18.43 -3.01 2.44
CA PRO A 177 19.33 -3.76 3.29
C PRO A 177 18.88 -3.76 4.74
N ASP A 178 19.18 -4.84 5.47
CA ASP A 178 18.86 -4.95 6.91
C ASP A 178 19.54 -3.86 7.77
N SER A 179 20.62 -3.25 7.27
CA SER A 179 21.37 -2.16 7.91
C SER A 179 20.85 -0.75 7.56
N VAL A 180 19.72 -0.64 6.86
CA VAL A 180 19.15 0.64 6.43
C VAL A 180 18.93 1.57 7.63
N LYS A 181 19.29 2.84 7.51
CA LYS A 181 18.96 3.87 8.51
C LYS A 181 17.52 4.28 8.33
N ILE A 182 16.78 4.40 9.42
CA ILE A 182 15.34 4.66 9.37
C ILE A 182 15.06 6.06 9.92
N GLY A 183 14.30 6.85 9.17
CA GLY A 183 13.71 8.11 9.62
C GLY A 183 12.19 8.04 9.52
N LEU A 184 11.50 8.79 10.38
CA LEU A 184 10.06 9.01 10.32
C LEU A 184 9.80 10.49 10.05
N TRP A 185 8.80 10.80 9.25
CA TRP A 185 8.43 12.18 8.93
C TRP A 185 6.92 12.31 8.70
N GLY A 186 6.34 13.35 9.30
CA GLY A 186 4.94 13.70 9.08
C GLY A 186 4.65 15.12 9.55
N TYR A 187 3.75 15.78 8.83
CA TYR A 187 3.27 17.15 9.09
C TYR A 187 1.75 17.14 9.24
N SER A 188 1.18 18.13 9.94
CA SER A 188 -0.26 18.20 10.26
C SER A 188 -0.75 16.92 10.95
N GLY A 189 -1.82 16.26 10.51
CA GLY A 189 -2.27 14.98 11.07
C GLY A 189 -1.22 13.87 11.01
N GLY A 190 -0.35 13.87 9.99
CA GLY A 190 0.77 12.94 9.89
C GLY A 190 1.77 13.04 11.05
N SER A 191 1.82 14.19 11.74
CA SER A 191 2.65 14.34 12.94
C SER A 191 2.17 13.44 14.08
N ILE A 192 0.86 13.17 14.20
CA ILE A 192 0.28 12.28 15.21
C ILE A 192 0.91 10.89 15.07
N ALA A 193 0.91 10.36 13.85
CA ALA A 193 1.50 9.05 13.56
C ALA A 193 3.02 9.03 13.75
N SER A 194 3.72 10.13 13.40
CA SER A 194 5.18 10.22 13.48
C SER A 194 5.73 10.30 14.91
N VAL A 195 5.00 10.96 15.83
CA VAL A 195 5.45 11.15 17.23
C VAL A 195 4.78 10.19 18.21
N SER A 196 3.84 9.36 17.75
CA SER A 196 3.13 8.42 18.62
C SER A 196 4.08 7.44 19.26
N ARG A 197 4.06 7.42 20.59
CA ARG A 197 4.90 6.52 21.40
C ARG A 197 4.07 5.33 21.84
N ILE A 198 4.54 4.14 21.50
CA ILE A 198 4.00 2.89 22.04
C ILE A 198 4.86 2.50 23.24
N PHE A 199 4.24 2.33 24.40
CA PHE A 199 4.89 1.68 25.54
C PHE A 199 4.85 0.17 25.27
N GLN A 200 5.96 -0.38 24.78
CA GLN A 200 6.20 -1.83 24.70
C GLN A 200 6.92 -2.29 25.96
#